data_AF-A0A7Y2IDT1-F1
#
_entry.id   AF-A0A7Y2IDT1-F1
#
_cell.length_a   1.000
_cell.length_b   1.000
_cell.length_c   1.000
_cell.angle_alpha   90.00
_cell.angle_beta   90.00
_cell.angle_gamma   90.00
#
_symmetry.space_group_name_H-M   'P 1'
#
loop_
_entity.id
_entity.type
_entity.pdbx_description
1 polymer ?
#
loop_
_entity_poly.entity_id
_entity_poly.type
_entity_poly.pdbx_seq_one_letter_code
_entity_poly.pdbx_strand_id
1 'polypeptide(L)'
;MALHYLAETAFEDLLFVWRRHDDLQNNSNVALPVLTASRRDLEQSRQRMRRLRLALYPSRTEQETELLAVLCPTIDEIVHLGWAHQTPLFPGTMTCPCGERIPIP
;
A
#
# COMPACT_ATOMS: atom_id res chain seq x y z
N MET A 1 10.09 6.04 -9.68
CA MET A 1 10.66 5.37 -8.49
C MET A 1 10.07 3.96 -8.46
N ALA A 2 10.88 2.90 -8.46
CA ALA A 2 10.40 1.54 -8.72
C ALA A 2 9.54 1.00 -7.56
N LEU A 3 8.38 0.40 -7.87
CA LEU A 3 7.45 -0.19 -6.89
C LEU A 3 8.10 -1.23 -5.96
N HIS A 4 9.18 -1.87 -6.41
CA HIS A 4 9.99 -2.77 -5.61
C HIS A 4 10.59 -2.09 -4.36
N TYR A 5 11.13 -0.88 -4.50
CA TYR A 5 11.74 -0.15 -3.37
C TYR A 5 10.71 0.20 -2.27
N LEU A 6 9.47 0.50 -2.67
CA LEU A 6 8.39 0.78 -1.72
C LEU A 6 7.98 -0.48 -0.96
N ALA A 7 7.97 -1.64 -1.62
CA ALA A 7 7.71 -2.91 -0.97
C ALA A 7 8.83 -3.34 -0.03
N GLU A 8 10.10 -3.10 -0.39
CA GLU A 8 11.25 -3.33 0.48
C GLU A 8 11.14 -2.48 1.76
N THR A 9 10.92 -1.18 1.61
CA THR A 9 10.73 -0.26 2.77
C THR A 9 9.56 -0.71 3.66
N ALA A 10 8.42 -1.06 3.06
CA ALA A 10 7.26 -1.52 3.83
C ALA A 10 7.48 -2.86 4.53
N PHE A 11 8.30 -3.74 3.95
CA PHE A 11 8.69 -4.99 4.59
C PHE A 11 9.61 -4.74 5.80
N GLU A 12 10.57 -3.83 5.68
CA GLU A 12 11.41 -3.41 6.80
C GLU A 12 10.60 -2.78 7.94
N ASP A 13 9.66 -1.89 7.62
CA ASP A 13 8.72 -1.30 8.58
C ASP A 13 7.92 -2.39 9.32
N LEU A 14 7.38 -3.36 8.58
CA LEU A 14 6.65 -4.48 9.16
C LEU A 14 7.51 -5.30 10.11
N LEU A 15 8.75 -5.62 9.73
CA LEU A 15 9.68 -6.36 10.57
C LEU A 15 10.02 -5.60 11.85
N PHE A 16 10.24 -4.28 11.74
CA PHE A 16 10.52 -3.43 12.89
C PHE A 16 9.36 -3.40 13.88
N VAL A 17 8.13 -3.15 13.40
CA VAL A 17 6.93 -3.11 14.23
C VAL A 17 6.64 -4.48 14.84
N TRP A 18 6.88 -5.57 14.09
CA TRP A 18 6.70 -6.93 14.58
C TRP A 18 7.65 -7.26 15.73
N ARG A 19 8.95 -6.97 15.60
CA ARG A 19 9.93 -7.18 16.69
C ARG A 19 9.56 -6.39 17.93
N ARG A 20 9.20 -5.12 17.78
CA ARG A 20 8.75 -4.28 18.89
C ARG A 20 7.49 -4.83 19.57
N HIS A 21 6.54 -5.37 18.80
CA HIS A 21 5.34 -6.00 19.38
C HIS A 21 5.70 -7.26 20.18
N ASP A 22 6.60 -8.09 19.65
CA ASP A 22 7.07 -9.31 20.31
C ASP A 22 7.78 -8.98 21.64
N ASP A 23 8.67 -7.99 21.63
CA ASP A 23 9.34 -7.50 22.85
C ASP A 23 8.34 -7.02 23.91
N LEU A 24 7.28 -6.33 23.50
CA LEU A 24 6.21 -5.88 24.40
C LEU A 24 5.38 -7.04 24.93
N GLN A 25 5.09 -8.06 24.12
CA GLN A 25 4.35 -9.26 24.55
C GLN A 25 5.16 -10.09 25.55
N ASN A 26 6.48 -10.17 25.37
CA ASN A 26 7.38 -10.90 26.26
C ASN A 26 7.62 -10.19 27.61
N ASN A 27 7.20 -8.93 27.75
CA ASN A 27 7.33 -8.16 28.97
C ASN A 27 6.01 -8.13 29.76
N SER A 28 5.97 -8.88 30.86
CA SER A 28 4.79 -9.02 31.74
C SER A 28 4.33 -7.72 32.41
N ASN A 29 5.15 -6.67 32.41
CA ASN A 29 4.84 -5.39 33.06
C ASN A 29 4.22 -4.36 32.10
N VAL A 30 4.04 -4.70 30.82
CA VAL A 30 3.46 -3.79 29.84
C VAL A 30 1.95 -3.67 30.06
N ALA A 31 1.47 -2.43 30.21
CA ALA A 31 0.06 -2.17 30.36
C ALA A 31 -0.74 -2.58 29.09
N LEU A 32 -1.92 -3.16 29.28
CA LEU A 32 -2.81 -3.59 28.18
C LEU A 32 -3.07 -2.53 27.10
N PRO A 33 -3.23 -1.22 27.41
CA PRO A 33 -3.39 -0.20 26.37
C PRO A 33 -2.18 -0.10 25.42
N VAL A 34 -0.96 -0.30 25.93
CA VAL A 34 0.27 -0.26 25.13
C VAL A 34 0.35 -1.47 24.20
N LEU A 35 0.01 -2.66 24.70
CA LEU A 35 -0.09 -3.87 23.87
C LEU A 35 -1.16 -3.72 22.78
N THR A 36 -2.29 -3.11 23.10
CA THR A 36 -3.39 -2.89 22.15
C THR A 36 -2.99 -1.90 21.05
N ALA A 37 -2.33 -0.79 21.41
CA ALA A 37 -1.78 0.16 20.44
C ALA A 37 -0.75 -0.52 19.53
N SER A 38 0.19 -1.26 20.10
CA SER A 38 1.20 -1.99 19.33
C SER A 38 0.58 -3.02 18.37
N ARG A 39 -0.49 -3.72 18.77
CA ARG A 39 -1.22 -4.63 17.88
C ARG A 39 -1.87 -3.89 16.71
N ARG A 40 -2.38 -2.68 16.93
CA ARG A 40 -2.96 -1.84 15.88
C ARG A 40 -1.90 -1.42 14.86
N ASP A 41 -0.73 -1.00 15.33
CA ASP A 41 0.40 -0.61 14.48
C ASP A 41 0.89 -1.80 13.62
N LEU A 42 0.93 -3.00 14.21
CA LEU A 42 1.27 -4.22 13.49
C LEU A 42 0.24 -4.55 12.40
N GLU A 43 -1.05 -4.42 12.70
CA GLU A 43 -2.12 -4.65 11.72
C GLU A 43 -2.04 -3.64 10.56
N GLN A 44 -1.80 -2.37 10.86
CA GLN A 44 -1.61 -1.33 9.83
C GLN A 44 -0.42 -1.66 8.91
N SER A 45 0.72 -2.04 9.49
CA SER A 45 1.92 -2.41 8.73
C SER A 45 1.69 -3.66 7.86
N ARG A 46 0.96 -4.67 8.40
CA ARG A 46 0.57 -5.87 7.64
C ARG A 46 -0.35 -5.53 6.48
N GLN A 47 -1.33 -4.64 6.69
CA GLN A 47 -2.25 -4.20 5.65
C GLN A 47 -1.53 -3.44 4.54
N ARG A 48 -0.60 -2.55 4.89
CA ARG A 48 0.25 -1.83 3.93
C ARG A 48 1.06 -2.80 3.07
N MET A 49 1.77 -3.75 3.68
CA MET A 49 2.54 -4.75 2.93
C MET A 49 1.64 -5.63 2.05
N ARG A 50 0.45 -6.01 2.54
CA ARG A 50 -0.51 -6.79 1.75
C ARG A 50 -0.97 -6.04 0.50
N ARG A 51 -1.29 -4.74 0.62
CA ARG A 51 -1.69 -3.89 -0.52
C ARG A 51 -0.55 -3.77 -1.53
N LEU A 52 0.67 -3.50 -1.08
CA LEU A 52 1.84 -3.41 -1.96
C LEU A 52 2.13 -4.75 -2.68
N ARG A 53 2.01 -5.88 -1.97
CA ARG A 53 2.16 -7.21 -2.58
C ARG A 53 1.11 -7.46 -3.65
N LEU A 54 -0.17 -7.16 -3.38
CA LEU A 54 -1.23 -7.30 -4.38
C LEU A 54 -0.95 -6.43 -5.60
N ALA A 55 -0.41 -5.24 -5.38
CA ALA A 55 -0.08 -4.33 -6.47
C ALA A 55 1.13 -4.75 -7.31
N LEU A 56 2.12 -5.41 -6.70
CA LEU A 56 3.25 -6.00 -7.43
C LEU A 56 2.87 -7.29 -8.16
N TYR A 57 1.88 -8.02 -7.66
CA TYR A 57 1.44 -9.31 -8.18
C TYR A 57 -0.06 -9.29 -8.47
N PRO A 58 -0.50 -8.52 -9.48
CA PRO A 58 -1.90 -8.44 -9.86
C PRO A 58 -2.42 -9.81 -10.32
N SER A 59 -3.72 -10.02 -10.11
CA SER A 59 -4.43 -11.18 -10.64
C SER A 59 -4.43 -11.20 -12.18
N ARG A 60 -4.74 -12.34 -12.77
CA ARG A 60 -4.74 -12.49 -14.24
C ARG A 60 -5.72 -11.54 -14.93
N THR A 61 -6.90 -11.32 -14.34
CA THR A 61 -7.92 -10.37 -14.82
C THR A 61 -7.46 -8.92 -14.72
N GLU A 62 -6.72 -8.59 -13.67
CA GLU A 62 -6.11 -7.26 -13.49
C GLU A 62 -5.03 -7.03 -14.55
N GLN A 63 -4.16 -8.00 -14.82
CA GLN A 63 -3.15 -7.90 -15.89
C GLN A 63 -3.74 -7.65 -17.29
N GLU A 64 -4.95 -8.12 -17.57
CA GLU A 64 -5.63 -7.92 -18.86
C GLU A 64 -6.34 -6.56 -18.97
N THR A 65 -6.64 -5.91 -17.85
CA THR A 65 -7.47 -4.69 -17.81
C THR A 65 -6.72 -3.45 -17.33
N GLU A 66 -5.59 -3.63 -16.67
CA GLU A 66 -4.73 -2.58 -16.16
C GLU A 66 -3.81 -2.03 -17.24
N LEU A 67 -3.73 -0.70 -17.29
CA LEU A 67 -2.83 0.02 -18.20
C LEU A 67 -1.64 0.61 -17.45
N LEU A 68 -1.86 1.00 -16.19
CA LEU A 68 -0.86 1.71 -15.40
C LEU A 68 -1.03 1.42 -13.92
N ALA A 69 0.07 1.12 -13.22
CA ALA A 69 0.14 1.07 -11.77
C ALA A 69 0.97 2.25 -11.25
N VAL A 70 0.40 3.04 -10.34
CA VAL A 70 1.01 4.27 -9.81
C VAL A 70 0.88 4.35 -8.30
N LEU A 71 1.92 4.87 -7.63
CA LEU A 71 1.79 5.25 -6.23
C LEU A 71 1.04 6.59 -6.16
N CYS A 72 -0.16 6.63 -5.56
CA CYS A 72 -0.79 7.92 -5.22
C CYS A 72 -0.29 8.37 -3.84
N PRO A 73 0.46 9.50 -3.75
CA PRO A 73 0.99 9.99 -2.48
C PRO A 73 -0.10 10.49 -1.54
N THR A 74 -1.26 10.91 -2.06
CA THR A 74 -2.38 11.42 -1.24
C THR A 74 -3.01 10.35 -0.35
N ILE A 75 -3.07 9.12 -0.85
CA ILE A 75 -3.67 7.99 -0.12
C ILE A 75 -2.63 6.95 0.32
N ASP A 76 -1.34 7.21 0.07
CA ASP A 76 -0.20 6.31 0.33
C ASP A 76 -0.43 4.85 -0.15
N GLU A 77 -1.05 4.70 -1.33
CA GLU A 77 -1.42 3.41 -1.89
C GLU A 77 -1.04 3.30 -3.37
N ILE A 78 -0.72 2.09 -3.81
CA ILE A 78 -0.59 1.78 -5.23
C ILE A 78 -1.99 1.62 -5.79
N VAL A 79 -2.24 2.34 -6.88
CA VAL A 79 -3.50 2.34 -7.60
C VAL A 79 -3.29 1.75 -8.99
N HIS A 80 -4.20 0.85 -9.36
CA HIS A 80 -4.26 0.25 -10.68
C HIS A 80 -5.28 1.00 -11.53
N LEU A 81 -4.82 1.57 -12.63
CA LEU A 81 -5.63 2.36 -13.55
C LEU A 81 -5.80 1.58 -14.86
N GLY A 82 -7.04 1.20 -15.15
CA GLY A 82 -7.50 0.73 -16.46
C GLY A 82 -8.28 1.78 -17.24
N TRP A 83 -8.79 1.41 -18.43
CA TRP A 83 -9.55 2.30 -19.33
C TRP A 83 -10.75 2.99 -18.69
N ALA A 84 -11.38 2.36 -17.69
CA ALA A 84 -12.48 2.94 -16.94
C ALA A 84 -12.11 4.24 -16.20
N HIS A 85 -10.82 4.47 -15.95
CA HIS A 85 -10.30 5.66 -15.27
C HIS A 85 -9.88 6.76 -16.25
N GLN A 86 -10.02 6.55 -17.56
CA GLN A 86 -9.67 7.56 -18.54
C GLN A 86 -10.52 8.82 -18.35
N THR A 87 -9.88 9.98 -18.28
CA THR A 87 -10.59 11.24 -18.08
C THR A 87 -11.24 11.66 -19.40
N PRO A 88 -12.59 11.74 -19.49
CA PRO A 88 -13.27 11.96 -20.78
C PRO A 88 -12.91 13.30 -21.45
N LEU A 89 -12.66 14.31 -20.62
CA LEU A 89 -12.36 15.68 -21.06
C LEU A 89 -10.88 15.91 -21.37
N PHE A 90 -9.99 14.99 -21.01
CA PHE A 90 -8.53 15.13 -21.14
C PHE A 90 -7.94 13.84 -21.71
N PRO A 91 -7.99 13.66 -23.05
CA PRO A 91 -7.42 12.48 -23.70
C PRO A 91 -5.92 12.37 -23.37
N GLY A 92 -5.45 11.14 -23.10
CA GLY A 92 -4.09 10.90 -22.63
C GLY A 92 -3.89 11.04 -21.12
N THR A 93 -4.96 11.25 -20.34
CA THR A 93 -4.89 11.26 -18.87
C THR A 93 -5.88 10.28 -18.24
N MET A 94 -5.50 9.76 -17.08
CA MET A 94 -6.35 8.95 -16.20
C MET A 94 -6.57 9.67 -14.88
N THR A 95 -7.74 9.45 -14.29
CA THR A 95 -8.11 9.99 -12.98
C THR A 95 -7.82 8.93 -11.92
N CYS A 96 -6.87 9.22 -11.04
CA CYS A 96 -6.63 8.43 -9.85
C CYS A 96 -7.81 8.56 -8.87
N PRO A 97 -8.14 7.56 -8.01
CA PRO A 97 -9.19 7.67 -7.00
C PRO A 97 -9.02 8.85 -6.05
N CYS A 98 -7.79 9.31 -5.84
CA CYS A 98 -7.48 10.52 -5.07
C CYS A 98 -7.86 11.84 -5.80
N GLY A 99 -8.35 11.77 -7.05
CA GLY A 99 -8.75 12.90 -7.89
C GLY A 99 -7.61 13.49 -8.73
N GLU A 100 -6.38 13.05 -8.50
CA GLU A 100 -5.20 13.48 -9.26
C GLU A 100 -5.23 12.93 -10.70
N ARG A 101 -4.77 13.74 -11.66
CA ARG A 101 -4.71 13.37 -13.08
C ARG A 101 -3.32 12.88 -13.42
N ILE A 102 -3.26 11.69 -13.99
CA ILE A 102 -2.02 10.98 -14.29
C ILE A 102 -1.91 10.82 -15.80
N PRO A 103 -0.83 11.30 -16.43
CA PRO A 103 -0.63 11.12 -17.86
C PRO A 103 -0.39 9.65 -18.18
N ILE A 104 -0.97 9.19 -19.30
CA ILE A 104 -0.70 7.87 -19.87
C ILE A 104 0.66 7.98 -20.57
N PRO A 105 1.64 7.11 -20.24
CA PRO A 105 2.97 7.12 -20.86
C PRO A 105 2.94 6.72 -22.35
#